data_AF-A0A1I1NQS9-F1
#
_entry.id   AF-A0A1I1NQS9-F1
#
_cell.length_a   1.000
_cell.length_b   1.000
_cell.length_c   1.000
_cell.angle_alpha   90.00
_cell.angle_beta   90.00
_cell.angle_gamma   90.00
#
_symmetry.space_group_name_H-M   'P 1'
#
loop_
_entity.id
_entity.type
_entity.pdbx_description
1 polymer ?
#
loop_
_entity_poly.entity_id
_entity_poly.type
_entity_poly.pdbx_seq_one_letter_code
_entity_poly.pdbx_strand_id
1 'polypeptide(L)'
;MKKRILFLAFVCCLLTSCGDGVSKSDVSSDKAVNSSVTETETSAESTTEVISEAEEIPADESSSAEHTVEVITEMNEEAAEETALLTSAEELQLTDVDGWESNYTFVYGGEVYNAIYSPDNWKIIDSYKITCEADMIIICGALADIHPIHGSDGESYREPEDMAYEWIQHNIAYSILPDDNSWKANAKDVDINPADQNKSLYEMYKSKTGGDLL
;
A
#
# COMPACT_ATOMS: atom_id res chain seq x y z
N MET A 1 -11.13 -31.99 27.62
CA MET A 1 -10.02 -32.53 28.43
C MET A 1 -8.98 -31.43 28.58
N LYS A 2 -8.67 -31.01 29.81
CA LYS A 2 -7.73 -29.93 30.11
C LYS A 2 -6.32 -30.49 30.30
N LYS A 3 -5.32 -29.98 29.59
CA LYS A 3 -3.91 -30.12 29.98
C LYS A 3 -3.25 -28.74 29.93
N ARG A 4 -3.07 -28.18 31.12
CA ARG A 4 -2.18 -27.04 31.39
C ARG A 4 -0.76 -27.59 31.41
N ILE A 5 0.16 -26.98 30.68
CA ILE A 5 1.60 -27.22 30.83
C ILE A 5 2.23 -25.93 31.36
N LEU A 6 3.01 -26.14 32.41
CA LEU A 6 3.53 -25.20 33.38
C LEU A 6 5.02 -24.97 33.09
N PHE A 7 5.42 -23.70 33.10
CA PHE A 7 6.73 -23.10 33.41
C PHE A 7 8.02 -23.93 33.28
N LEU A 8 9.02 -23.33 32.63
CA LEU A 8 10.37 -23.27 33.22
C LEU A 8 11.05 -21.93 32.90
N ALA A 9 11.30 -21.17 33.96
CA ALA A 9 12.11 -19.97 33.96
C ALA A 9 13.60 -20.31 34.19
N PHE A 10 14.50 -19.57 33.55
CA PHE A 10 15.95 -19.58 33.79
C PHE A 10 16.41 -18.11 33.69
N VAL A 11 16.41 -17.33 34.77
CA VAL A 11 17.46 -17.15 35.81
C VAL A 11 18.82 -16.72 35.27
N CYS A 12 19.08 -15.42 35.46
CA CYS A 12 20.32 -14.71 35.84
C CYS A 12 21.64 -14.96 35.10
N CYS A 13 22.28 -13.87 34.66
CA CYS A 13 23.44 -13.32 35.38
C CYS A 13 23.76 -11.87 34.97
N LEU A 14 24.13 -11.10 35.99
CA LEU A 14 24.56 -9.70 36.02
C LEU A 14 26.02 -9.55 35.51
N LEU A 15 26.42 -8.34 35.08
CA LEU A 15 27.48 -7.50 35.70
C LEU A 15 28.05 -6.42 34.75
N THR A 16 27.76 -5.15 35.08
CA THR A 16 28.66 -3.98 35.26
C THR A 16 29.96 -3.82 34.44
N SER A 17 30.16 -2.64 33.83
CA SER A 17 31.40 -1.85 33.98
C SER A 17 31.21 -0.36 33.62
N CYS A 18 31.74 0.51 34.48
CA CYS A 18 31.73 1.98 34.43
C CYS A 18 32.73 2.56 33.41
N GLY A 19 32.57 3.85 33.08
CA GLY A 19 33.62 4.68 32.50
C GLY A 19 33.21 6.14 32.22
N ASP A 20 33.35 7.01 33.22
CA ASP A 20 33.25 8.48 33.14
C ASP A 20 34.33 9.10 32.24
N GLY A 21 34.00 10.21 31.59
CA GLY A 21 34.95 11.01 30.81
C GLY A 21 34.42 12.40 30.43
N VAL A 22 34.36 13.29 31.42
CA VAL A 22 34.17 14.75 31.26
C VAL A 22 35.23 15.36 30.34
N SER A 23 34.80 16.21 29.40
CA SER A 23 35.54 17.45 29.08
C SER A 23 34.59 18.52 28.52
N LYS A 24 34.41 19.57 29.33
CA LYS A 24 34.00 20.90 28.88
C LYS A 24 35.12 21.49 28.02
N SER A 25 34.76 22.02 26.87
CA SER A 25 35.49 23.15 26.27
C SER A 25 34.48 24.14 25.74
N ASP A 26 34.31 25.23 26.50
CA ASP A 26 33.77 26.49 26.03
C ASP A 26 34.64 27.01 24.88
N VAL A 27 34.06 27.18 23.69
CA VAL A 27 34.54 28.17 22.71
C VAL A 27 33.34 28.88 22.12
N SER A 28 33.21 30.12 22.58
CA SER A 28 32.50 31.24 21.97
C SER A 28 33.05 31.53 20.56
N SER A 29 32.17 31.67 19.56
CA SER A 29 32.03 32.88 18.74
C SER A 29 31.16 32.65 17.50
N ASP A 30 30.11 33.45 17.42
CA ASP A 30 29.67 34.21 16.23
C ASP A 30 29.60 33.50 14.88
N LYS A 31 28.37 33.24 14.39
CA LYS A 31 27.79 34.06 13.30
C LYS A 31 26.33 33.67 13.03
N ALA A 32 25.40 34.48 13.53
CA ALA A 32 24.05 34.52 13.00
C ALA A 32 24.10 35.25 11.64
N VAL A 33 23.96 34.50 10.54
CA VAL A 33 23.64 35.07 9.23
C VAL A 33 22.14 34.97 9.06
N ASN A 34 21.50 36.11 9.31
CA ASN A 34 20.13 36.39 8.95
C ASN A 34 20.07 36.67 7.45
N SER A 35 19.38 35.83 6.68
CA SER A 35 18.89 36.16 5.34
C SER A 35 17.56 35.45 5.15
N SER A 36 16.52 36.20 5.46
CA SER A 36 15.13 35.91 5.16
C SER A 36 14.63 37.02 4.24
N VAL A 37 13.68 36.66 3.38
CA VAL A 37 12.94 37.46 2.40
C VAL A 37 13.59 37.55 1.03
N THR A 38 13.11 36.71 0.11
CA THR A 38 12.65 37.23 -1.18
C THR A 38 11.38 36.47 -1.57
N GLU A 39 10.35 37.27 -1.83
CA GLU A 39 9.03 36.90 -2.30
C GLU A 39 9.14 36.18 -3.64
N THR A 40 8.31 35.16 -3.88
CA THR A 40 8.09 34.68 -5.25
C THR A 40 6.60 34.45 -5.44
N GLU A 41 6.15 35.01 -6.55
CA GLU A 41 4.79 35.37 -6.87
C GLU A 41 3.93 34.15 -7.20
N THR A 42 2.68 34.26 -6.77
CA THR A 42 1.49 33.69 -7.40
C THR A 42 1.56 33.77 -8.92
N SER A 43 1.40 32.64 -9.61
CA SER A 43 0.69 32.61 -10.89
C SER A 43 -0.01 31.27 -11.07
N ALA A 44 -1.30 31.36 -11.32
CA ALA A 44 -2.18 30.27 -11.71
C ALA A 44 -1.96 29.89 -13.19
N GLU A 45 -2.59 28.77 -13.53
CA GLU A 45 -3.16 28.39 -14.84
C GLU A 45 -2.43 27.29 -15.62
N SER A 46 -3.21 26.22 -15.90
CA SER A 46 -3.23 25.39 -17.12
C SER A 46 -1.97 24.57 -17.44
N THR A 47 -2.03 23.28 -17.80
CA THR A 47 -3.05 22.57 -18.58
C THR A 47 -2.83 21.07 -18.36
N THR A 48 -3.92 20.33 -18.25
CA THR A 48 -4.02 18.89 -18.44
C THR A 48 -3.50 18.50 -19.83
N GLU A 49 -2.41 17.73 -19.90
CA GLU A 49 -2.08 16.89 -21.05
C GLU A 49 -1.94 15.46 -20.57
N VAL A 50 -3.07 14.74 -20.63
CA VAL A 50 -3.11 13.29 -20.56
C VAL A 50 -2.52 12.79 -21.88
N ILE A 51 -1.33 12.24 -21.83
CA ILE A 51 -0.67 11.56 -22.93
C ILE A 51 -1.44 10.25 -23.16
N SER A 52 -2.41 10.29 -24.08
CA SER A 52 -2.96 9.08 -24.70
C SER A 52 -2.05 8.66 -25.84
N GLU A 53 -1.00 7.91 -25.52
CA GLU A 53 -0.20 7.21 -26.51
C GLU A 53 -0.93 5.92 -26.88
N ALA A 54 -1.92 6.06 -27.77
CA ALA A 54 -2.58 4.95 -28.42
C ALA A 54 -1.66 4.39 -29.50
N GLU A 55 -0.88 3.36 -29.14
CA GLU A 55 -0.12 2.56 -30.09
C GLU A 55 -1.11 1.79 -30.98
N GLU A 56 -1.05 2.02 -32.30
CA GLU A 56 -1.92 1.35 -33.29
C GLU A 56 -1.60 -0.16 -33.34
N ILE A 57 -2.47 -0.96 -32.71
CA ILE A 57 -2.43 -2.42 -32.78
C ILE A 57 -3.07 -2.89 -34.12
N PRO A 58 -2.45 -3.82 -34.86
CA PRO A 58 -2.98 -4.31 -36.15
C PRO A 58 -4.35 -5.01 -36.01
N ALA A 59 -5.24 -4.67 -36.94
CA ALA A 59 -6.69 -4.83 -36.88
C ALA A 59 -7.27 -6.25 -37.18
N ASP A 60 -6.67 -7.34 -36.69
CA ASP A 60 -7.20 -8.70 -36.95
C ASP A 60 -7.50 -9.55 -35.68
N GLU A 61 -7.37 -8.97 -34.47
CA GLU A 61 -7.66 -9.61 -33.16
C GLU A 61 -8.57 -8.72 -32.27
N SER A 62 -9.33 -7.78 -32.87
CA SER A 62 -9.96 -6.63 -32.17
C SER A 62 -11.14 -6.96 -31.24
N SER A 63 -11.78 -8.13 -31.33
CA SER A 63 -13.01 -8.38 -30.55
C SER A 63 -12.81 -8.75 -29.08
N SER A 64 -11.66 -9.29 -28.68
CA SER A 64 -11.42 -9.74 -27.28
C SER A 64 -10.71 -8.68 -26.44
N ALA A 65 -9.86 -7.88 -27.09
CA ALA A 65 -9.13 -6.78 -26.46
C ALA A 65 -10.05 -5.66 -26.01
N GLU A 66 -10.95 -5.20 -26.88
CA GLU A 66 -11.88 -4.09 -26.61
C GLU A 66 -12.83 -4.42 -25.45
N HIS A 67 -13.34 -5.66 -25.40
CA HIS A 67 -14.23 -6.09 -24.31
C HIS A 67 -13.53 -6.11 -22.95
N THR A 68 -12.25 -6.48 -22.90
CA THR A 68 -11.50 -6.54 -21.65
C THR A 68 -11.22 -5.14 -21.11
N VAL A 69 -10.92 -4.18 -21.99
CA VAL A 69 -10.73 -2.78 -21.60
C VAL A 69 -12.01 -2.18 -21.04
N GLU A 70 -13.16 -2.42 -21.69
CA GLU A 70 -14.46 -1.95 -21.21
C GLU A 70 -14.79 -2.47 -19.81
N VAL A 71 -14.58 -3.77 -19.56
CA VAL A 71 -14.78 -4.39 -18.23
C VAL A 71 -13.85 -3.78 -17.18
N ILE A 72 -12.57 -3.55 -17.50
CA ILE A 72 -11.63 -2.91 -16.57
C ILE A 72 -12.08 -1.49 -16.24
N THR A 73 -12.55 -0.72 -17.22
CA THR A 73 -13.06 0.64 -16.99
C THR A 73 -14.30 0.61 -16.10
N GLU A 74 -15.28 -0.24 -16.40
CA GLU A 74 -16.51 -0.38 -15.61
C GLU A 74 -16.20 -0.73 -14.15
N MET A 75 -15.28 -1.65 -13.90
CA MET A 75 -14.91 -2.05 -12.54
C MET A 75 -14.16 -0.95 -11.75
N ASN A 76 -13.35 -0.12 -12.41
CA ASN A 76 -12.73 1.02 -11.74
C ASN A 76 -13.79 2.07 -11.36
N GLU A 77 -14.74 2.33 -12.27
CA GLU A 77 -15.85 3.25 -11.99
C GLU A 77 -16.74 2.71 -10.87
N GLU A 78 -17.04 1.41 -10.85
CA GLU A 78 -17.81 0.76 -9.78
C GLU A 78 -17.13 0.93 -8.42
N ALA A 79 -15.82 0.70 -8.32
CA ALA A 79 -15.06 0.90 -7.08
C ALA A 79 -15.14 2.34 -6.55
N ALA A 80 -15.17 3.32 -7.46
CA ALA A 80 -15.27 4.75 -7.12
C ALA A 80 -16.71 5.17 -6.73
N GLU A 81 -17.73 4.52 -7.28
CA GLU A 81 -19.14 4.82 -7.01
C GLU A 81 -19.73 4.05 -5.81
N GLU A 82 -19.04 3.01 -5.33
CA GLU A 82 -19.47 2.24 -4.17
C GLU A 82 -19.63 3.11 -2.92
N THR A 83 -20.66 2.79 -2.13
CA THR A 83 -20.93 3.53 -0.90
C THR A 83 -19.95 3.15 0.20
N ALA A 84 -19.13 4.10 0.63
CA ALA A 84 -18.18 3.95 1.73
C ALA A 84 -18.87 3.49 3.02
N LEU A 85 -18.27 2.49 3.68
CA LEU A 85 -18.66 2.00 4.99
C LEU A 85 -17.91 2.73 6.12
N LEU A 86 -16.70 3.20 5.82
CA LEU A 86 -15.84 3.89 6.78
C LEU A 86 -15.96 5.40 6.62
N THR A 87 -15.89 6.10 7.74
CA THR A 87 -15.71 7.55 7.74
C THR A 87 -14.35 8.00 8.26
N SER A 88 -13.64 7.12 8.99
CA SER A 88 -12.31 7.38 9.52
C SER A 88 -11.57 6.09 9.90
N ALA A 89 -10.25 6.20 10.11
CA ALA A 89 -9.38 5.08 10.47
C ALA A 89 -9.70 4.48 11.86
N GLU A 90 -10.27 5.25 12.78
CA GLU A 90 -10.59 4.76 14.13
C GLU A 90 -11.64 3.64 14.13
N GLU A 91 -12.49 3.57 13.10
CA GLU A 91 -13.52 2.55 12.95
C GLU A 91 -12.95 1.15 12.67
N LEU A 92 -11.73 1.09 12.10
CA LEU A 92 -11.03 -0.15 11.75
C LEU A 92 -10.67 -1.00 12.96
N GLN A 93 -10.57 -0.41 14.16
CA GLN A 93 -10.11 -1.11 15.37
C GLN A 93 -8.77 -1.86 15.13
N LEU A 94 -7.88 -1.23 14.36
CA LEU A 94 -6.60 -1.80 13.93
C LEU A 94 -5.75 -2.19 15.15
N THR A 95 -5.33 -3.45 15.20
CA THR A 95 -4.68 -4.04 16.38
C THR A 95 -3.50 -4.92 15.97
N ASP A 96 -2.32 -4.67 16.55
CA ASP A 96 -1.18 -5.59 16.51
C ASP A 96 -1.50 -6.84 17.36
N VAL A 97 -1.47 -8.02 16.74
CA VAL A 97 -1.93 -9.26 17.38
C VAL A 97 -0.85 -9.99 18.16
N ASP A 98 0.43 -9.74 17.88
CA ASP A 98 1.56 -10.43 18.50
C ASP A 98 2.52 -9.52 19.25
N GLY A 99 2.37 -8.19 19.09
CA GLY A 99 3.22 -7.18 19.71
C GLY A 99 4.57 -7.05 19.01
N TRP A 100 4.71 -7.58 17.79
CA TRP A 100 5.94 -7.54 17.00
C TRP A 100 5.83 -6.56 15.84
N GLU A 101 4.77 -5.75 15.78
CA GLU A 101 4.56 -4.73 14.76
C GLU A 101 4.62 -5.31 13.33
N SER A 102 4.20 -6.57 13.15
CA SER A 102 4.25 -7.26 11.85
C SER A 102 2.94 -7.92 11.44
N ASN A 103 2.11 -8.30 12.40
CA ASN A 103 0.82 -8.92 12.14
C ASN A 103 -0.27 -8.06 12.78
N TYR A 104 -1.16 -7.55 11.95
CA TYR A 104 -2.25 -6.68 12.35
C TYR A 104 -3.59 -7.26 11.95
N THR A 105 -4.64 -6.90 12.70
CA THR A 105 -6.02 -7.19 12.34
C THR A 105 -6.84 -5.93 12.37
N PHE A 106 -7.84 -5.84 11.48
CA PHE A 106 -8.83 -4.76 11.48
C PHE A 106 -10.23 -5.32 11.19
N VAL A 107 -11.25 -4.56 11.59
CA VAL A 107 -12.66 -4.88 11.37
C VAL A 107 -13.19 -4.03 10.22
N TYR A 108 -13.84 -4.67 9.25
CA TYR A 108 -14.50 -4.00 8.13
C TYR A 108 -15.77 -4.75 7.76
N GLY A 109 -16.90 -4.05 7.63
CA GLY A 109 -18.20 -4.69 7.32
C GLY A 109 -18.66 -5.75 8.33
N GLY A 110 -18.11 -5.75 9.56
CA GLY A 110 -18.35 -6.78 10.57
C GLY A 110 -17.50 -8.05 10.43
N GLU A 111 -16.60 -8.12 9.45
CA GLU A 111 -15.60 -9.17 9.28
C GLU A 111 -14.22 -8.72 9.79
N VAL A 112 -13.37 -9.67 10.17
CA VAL A 112 -11.98 -9.42 10.60
C VAL A 112 -11.03 -9.77 9.46
N TYR A 113 -10.20 -8.81 9.10
CA TYR A 113 -9.14 -8.95 8.08
C TYR A 113 -7.77 -8.98 8.75
N ASN A 114 -6.79 -9.56 8.06
CA ASN A 114 -5.40 -9.58 8.50
C ASN A 114 -4.55 -8.73 7.56
N ALA A 115 -3.71 -7.86 8.13
CA ALA A 115 -2.68 -7.12 7.42
C ALA A 115 -1.31 -7.54 7.95
N ILE A 116 -0.41 -7.90 7.03
CA ILE A 116 0.92 -8.40 7.35
C ILE A 116 1.92 -7.38 6.81
N TYR A 117 2.69 -6.80 7.72
CA TYR A 117 3.80 -5.94 7.35
C TYR A 117 5.06 -6.77 7.12
N SER A 118 5.75 -6.45 6.04
CA SER A 118 7.15 -6.79 5.81
C SER A 118 7.88 -5.52 5.41
N PRO A 119 9.22 -5.44 5.58
CA PRO A 119 9.95 -4.25 5.17
C PRO A 119 9.59 -3.84 3.74
N ASP A 120 9.10 -2.61 3.60
CA ASP A 120 8.63 -2.00 2.34
C ASP A 120 7.37 -2.62 1.70
N ASN A 121 6.56 -3.43 2.41
CA ASN A 121 5.33 -4.00 1.84
C ASN A 121 4.25 -4.27 2.89
N TRP A 122 2.99 -4.01 2.53
CA TRP A 122 1.80 -4.42 3.26
C TRP A 122 1.02 -5.46 2.45
N LYS A 123 0.81 -6.63 3.04
CA LYS A 123 -0.08 -7.65 2.47
C LYS A 123 -1.40 -7.69 3.23
N ILE A 124 -2.53 -7.56 2.55
CA ILE A 124 -3.86 -7.67 3.16
C ILE A 124 -4.53 -8.97 2.67
N ILE A 125 -4.93 -9.82 3.61
CA ILE A 125 -5.47 -11.15 3.31
C ILE A 125 -6.96 -11.07 2.99
N ASP A 126 -7.37 -11.77 1.92
CA ASP A 126 -8.72 -11.80 1.37
C ASP A 126 -9.27 -10.40 1.06
N SER A 127 -8.37 -9.51 0.64
CA SER A 127 -8.61 -8.10 0.38
C SER A 127 -9.58 -7.85 -0.78
N TYR A 128 -9.75 -8.84 -1.67
CA TYR A 128 -10.69 -8.79 -2.80
C TYR A 128 -12.16 -8.58 -2.42
N LYS A 129 -12.51 -8.78 -1.13
CA LYS A 129 -13.86 -8.58 -0.60
C LYS A 129 -14.17 -7.12 -0.24
N ILE A 130 -13.15 -6.27 -0.19
CA ILE A 130 -13.28 -4.83 0.02
C ILE A 130 -13.15 -4.20 -1.35
N THR A 131 -14.20 -3.54 -1.82
CA THR A 131 -14.33 -3.07 -3.21
C THR A 131 -14.48 -1.55 -3.32
N CYS A 132 -14.89 -0.88 -2.25
CA CYS A 132 -15.02 0.57 -2.20
C CYS A 132 -13.65 1.27 -2.11
N GLU A 133 -13.33 2.10 -3.10
CA GLU A 133 -12.07 2.84 -3.18
C GLU A 133 -11.87 3.76 -1.97
N ALA A 134 -12.90 4.52 -1.57
CA ALA A 134 -12.81 5.45 -0.44
C ALA A 134 -12.44 4.73 0.88
N ASP A 135 -12.97 3.53 1.09
CA ASP A 135 -12.64 2.71 2.26
C ASP A 135 -11.22 2.14 2.16
N MET A 136 -10.79 1.71 0.96
CA MET A 136 -9.41 1.27 0.73
C MET A 136 -8.41 2.37 1.05
N ILE A 137 -8.69 3.63 0.65
CA ILE A 137 -7.83 4.79 0.95
C ILE A 137 -7.71 4.97 2.48
N ILE A 138 -8.81 4.88 3.23
CA ILE A 138 -8.79 4.97 4.69
C ILE A 138 -7.96 3.84 5.31
N ILE A 139 -8.12 2.61 4.82
CA ILE A 139 -7.36 1.45 5.29
C ILE A 139 -5.86 1.63 4.98
N CYS A 140 -5.51 2.01 3.76
CA CYS A 140 -4.14 2.26 3.34
C CYS A 140 -3.49 3.37 4.16
N GLY A 141 -4.20 4.46 4.44
CA GLY A 141 -3.74 5.54 5.30
C GLY A 141 -3.45 5.07 6.73
N ALA A 142 -4.37 4.31 7.32
CA ALA A 142 -4.19 3.75 8.66
C ALA A 142 -2.97 2.82 8.76
N LEU A 143 -2.68 2.05 7.71
CA LEU A 143 -1.51 1.18 7.63
C LEU A 143 -0.21 1.99 7.44
N ALA A 144 -0.23 3.00 6.57
CA ALA A 144 0.91 3.87 6.29
C ALA A 144 1.31 4.72 7.52
N ASP A 145 0.34 5.12 8.35
CA ASP A 145 0.58 5.84 9.61
C ASP A 145 1.38 5.01 10.64
N ILE A 146 1.27 3.67 10.57
CA ILE A 146 2.05 2.75 11.42
C ILE A 146 3.40 2.44 10.79
N HIS A 147 3.39 1.94 9.57
CA HIS A 147 4.60 1.64 8.80
C HIS A 147 4.46 2.22 7.39
N PRO A 148 5.14 3.33 7.09
CA PRO A 148 5.11 3.91 5.77
C PRO A 148 5.90 3.04 4.80
N ILE A 149 5.40 2.91 3.56
CA ILE A 149 6.04 2.13 2.50
C ILE A 149 6.72 3.10 1.53
N HIS A 150 7.94 2.77 1.11
CA HIS A 150 8.63 3.56 0.10
C HIS A 150 7.97 3.47 -1.28
N GLY A 151 8.05 4.56 -2.04
CA GLY A 151 7.71 4.54 -3.45
C GLY A 151 8.70 3.70 -4.27
N SER A 152 8.37 3.50 -5.54
CA SER A 152 9.20 2.81 -6.53
C SER A 152 10.60 3.42 -6.71
N ASP A 153 10.78 4.69 -6.35
CA ASP A 153 12.07 5.40 -6.36
C ASP A 153 12.97 5.07 -5.16
N GLY A 154 12.43 4.43 -4.12
CA GLY A 154 13.13 4.08 -2.88
C GLY A 154 13.43 5.26 -1.96
N GLU A 155 12.91 6.46 -2.27
CA GLU A 155 13.21 7.71 -1.55
C GLU A 155 11.91 8.36 -1.04
N SER A 156 10.87 8.39 -1.87
CA SER A 156 9.54 8.86 -1.49
C SER A 156 8.82 7.83 -0.63
N TYR A 157 7.75 8.26 0.05
CA TYR A 157 6.77 7.35 0.64
C TYR A 157 5.53 7.32 -0.25
N ARG A 158 4.83 6.20 -0.25
CA ARG A 158 3.57 6.06 -0.98
C ARG A 158 2.46 6.82 -0.29
N GLU A 159 1.64 7.46 -1.11
CA GLU A 159 0.37 8.04 -0.68
C GLU A 159 -0.71 6.93 -0.59
N PRO A 160 -1.70 7.07 0.30
CA PRO A 160 -2.79 6.10 0.45
C PRO A 160 -3.56 5.83 -0.84
N GLU A 161 -3.74 6.84 -1.68
CA GLU A 161 -4.42 6.74 -2.98
C GLU A 161 -3.65 5.82 -3.94
N ASP A 162 -2.32 5.94 -4.00
CA ASP A 162 -1.47 5.07 -4.83
C ASP A 162 -1.55 3.60 -4.36
N MET A 163 -1.64 3.39 -3.05
CA MET A 163 -1.79 2.06 -2.44
C MET A 163 -3.16 1.47 -2.73
N ALA A 164 -4.23 2.27 -2.62
CA ALA A 164 -5.59 1.86 -2.95
C ALA A 164 -5.74 1.56 -4.46
N TYR A 165 -5.11 2.33 -5.34
CA TYR A 165 -5.12 2.07 -6.77
C TYR A 165 -4.60 0.66 -7.11
N GLU A 166 -3.45 0.27 -6.54
CA GLU A 166 -2.89 -1.07 -6.70
C GLU A 166 -3.85 -2.17 -6.20
N TRP A 167 -4.52 -1.92 -5.07
CA TRP A 167 -5.53 -2.83 -4.54
C TRP A 167 -6.71 -3.00 -5.51
N ILE A 168 -7.23 -1.90 -6.07
CA ILE A 168 -8.29 -1.97 -7.09
C ILE A 168 -7.85 -2.83 -8.27
N GLN A 169 -6.62 -2.65 -8.75
CA GLN A 169 -6.12 -3.47 -9.85
C GLN A 169 -6.02 -4.97 -9.47
N HIS A 170 -5.68 -5.31 -8.22
CA HIS A 170 -5.75 -6.68 -7.70
C HIS A 170 -7.18 -7.24 -7.69
N ASN A 171 -8.17 -6.44 -7.28
CA ASN A 171 -9.58 -6.83 -7.28
C ASN A 171 -10.10 -7.08 -8.70
N ILE A 172 -9.71 -6.24 -9.65
CA ILE A 172 -10.03 -6.42 -11.07
C ILE A 172 -9.40 -7.73 -11.58
N ALA A 173 -8.10 -7.95 -11.30
CA ALA A 173 -7.43 -9.20 -11.65
C ALA A 173 -8.19 -10.42 -11.10
N TYR A 174 -8.58 -10.39 -9.82
CA TYR A 174 -9.32 -11.48 -9.20
C TYR A 174 -10.65 -11.74 -9.91
N SER A 175 -11.37 -10.68 -10.30
CA SER A 175 -12.71 -10.79 -10.88
C SER A 175 -12.69 -11.32 -12.31
N ILE A 176 -11.72 -10.90 -13.13
CA ILE A 176 -11.68 -11.26 -14.56
C ILE A 176 -10.94 -12.57 -14.83
N LEU A 177 -9.97 -12.95 -13.98
CA LEU A 177 -9.21 -14.18 -14.19
C LEU A 177 -10.09 -15.42 -13.94
N PRO A 178 -9.94 -16.49 -14.74
CA PRO A 178 -10.71 -17.71 -14.56
C PRO A 178 -10.24 -18.46 -13.30
N ASP A 179 -11.14 -19.25 -12.71
CA ASP A 179 -10.91 -19.91 -11.41
C ASP A 179 -9.75 -20.92 -11.43
N ASP A 180 -9.41 -21.47 -12.59
CA ASP A 180 -8.28 -22.37 -12.78
C ASP A 180 -6.95 -21.65 -13.02
N ASN A 181 -6.95 -20.32 -13.11
CA ASN A 181 -5.73 -19.52 -13.26
C ASN A 181 -5.02 -19.38 -11.91
N SER A 182 -3.75 -19.79 -11.86
CA SER A 182 -2.92 -19.67 -10.65
C SER A 182 -2.75 -18.23 -10.15
N TRP A 183 -2.87 -17.24 -11.04
CA TRP A 183 -2.78 -15.82 -10.69
C TRP A 183 -4.01 -15.30 -9.96
N LYS A 184 -5.19 -15.89 -10.17
CA LYS A 184 -6.41 -15.50 -9.45
C LYS A 184 -6.23 -15.73 -7.94
N ALA A 185 -5.60 -16.84 -7.56
CA ALA A 185 -5.28 -17.11 -6.16
C ALA A 185 -4.31 -16.09 -5.55
N ASN A 186 -3.44 -15.48 -6.35
CA ASN A 186 -2.54 -14.41 -5.88
C ASN A 186 -3.27 -13.06 -5.79
N ALA A 187 -4.22 -12.80 -6.70
CA ALA A 187 -5.00 -11.57 -6.73
C ALA A 187 -6.00 -11.43 -5.58
N LYS A 188 -6.30 -12.52 -4.86
CA LYS A 188 -7.21 -12.51 -3.70
C LYS A 188 -6.66 -11.67 -2.52
N ASP A 189 -5.34 -11.52 -2.44
CA ASP A 189 -4.65 -10.74 -1.43
C ASP A 189 -3.88 -9.62 -2.15
N VAL A 190 -4.08 -8.36 -1.78
CA VAL A 190 -3.21 -7.27 -2.25
C VAL A 190 -1.87 -7.35 -1.54
N ASP A 191 -0.78 -7.19 -2.28
CA ASP A 191 0.59 -7.20 -1.78
C ASP A 191 1.28 -5.88 -2.10
N ILE A 192 0.84 -4.77 -1.47
CA ILE A 192 1.24 -3.38 -1.74
C ILE A 192 2.75 -3.25 -1.92
N ASN A 193 3.20 -3.32 -3.16
CA ASN A 193 4.61 -3.47 -3.52
C ASN A 193 5.11 -2.18 -4.16
N PRO A 194 6.21 -1.58 -3.67
CA PRO A 194 6.83 -0.42 -4.30
C PRO A 194 7.09 -0.63 -5.79
N ALA A 195 7.42 -1.86 -6.20
CA ALA A 195 7.66 -2.19 -7.59
C ALA A 195 6.41 -2.09 -8.48
N ASP A 196 5.20 -2.17 -7.91
CA ASP A 196 3.92 -2.15 -8.61
C ASP A 196 3.19 -0.81 -8.51
N GLN A 197 3.81 0.20 -7.87
CA GLN A 197 3.29 1.56 -7.81
C GLN A 197 2.98 2.10 -9.22
N ASN A 198 1.78 2.69 -9.38
CA ASN A 198 1.28 3.31 -10.61
C ASN A 198 1.18 2.36 -11.82
N LYS A 199 1.27 1.04 -11.62
CA LYS A 199 1.02 0.08 -12.69
C LYS A 199 -0.46 -0.24 -12.81
N SER A 200 -0.95 -0.21 -14.04
CA SER A 200 -2.23 -0.80 -14.41
C SER A 200 -2.23 -2.32 -14.25
N LEU A 201 -3.42 -2.93 -14.23
CA LEU A 201 -3.59 -4.39 -14.30
C LEU A 201 -2.77 -5.03 -15.43
N TYR A 202 -2.78 -4.41 -16.62
CA TYR A 202 -2.08 -4.91 -17.80
C TYR A 202 -0.56 -4.94 -17.56
N GLU A 203 0.01 -3.86 -17.03
CA GLU A 203 1.44 -3.78 -16.75
C GLU A 203 1.87 -4.74 -15.65
N MET A 204 1.06 -4.86 -14.59
CA MET A 204 1.29 -5.84 -13.54
C MET A 204 1.29 -7.26 -14.10
N TYR A 205 0.27 -7.64 -14.89
CA TYR A 205 0.19 -8.95 -15.51
C TYR A 205 1.36 -9.23 -16.44
N LYS A 206 1.71 -8.26 -17.30
CA LYS A 206 2.83 -8.38 -18.23
C LYS A 206 4.15 -8.59 -17.51
N SER A 207 4.39 -7.88 -16.42
CA SER A 207 5.60 -8.06 -15.60
C SER A 207 5.66 -9.43 -14.91
N LYS A 208 4.50 -9.97 -14.57
CA LYS A 208 4.31 -11.22 -13.82
C LYS A 208 4.34 -12.47 -14.71
N THR A 209 3.81 -12.39 -15.92
CA THR A 209 3.70 -13.54 -16.84
C THR A 209 4.66 -13.50 -18.02
N GLY A 210 5.18 -12.32 -18.37
CA GLY A 210 5.94 -12.09 -19.60
C GLY A 210 5.09 -12.16 -20.88
N GLY A 211 3.76 -12.31 -20.75
CA GLY A 211 2.81 -12.31 -21.85
C GLY A 211 1.93 -11.06 -21.82
N ASP A 212 1.23 -10.80 -22.92
CA ASP A 212 0.20 -9.79 -22.96
C ASP A 212 -1.09 -10.37 -22.35
N LEU A 213 -1.91 -9.53 -21.70
CA LEU A 213 -3.20 -9.93 -21.10
C LEU A 213 -4.24 -10.35 -22.18
N LEU A 214 -3.82 -10.39 -23.45
CA LEU A 214 -4.60 -10.58 -24.67
C LEU A 214 -3.79 -11.43 -25.65
#